data_AF-A0A4S4EPK6-F1
#
_entry.id   AF-A0A4S4EPK6-F1
#
_cell.length_a   1.000
_cell.length_b   1.000
_cell.length_c   1.000
_cell.angle_alpha   90.00
_cell.angle_beta   90.00
_cell.angle_gamma   90.00
#
_symmetry.space_group_name_H-M   'P 1'
#
loop_
_entity.id
_entity.type
_entity.pdbx_description
1 polymer ?
#
loop_
_entity_poly.entity_id
_entity_poly.type
_entity_poly.pdbx_seq_one_letter_code
_entity_poly.pdbx_strand_id
1 'polypeptide(L)'
;MASSAINAGALVTLQELNSASPHFKQGASLRVTGKLQDYSVETALAVIIDETASLKIDTQHLNVNLRVGSIYQFIGELVIQPNNEGILKARVARNVDGIDLNLYHQSLKLLKEFISDQMILFNGLAKNILVKNGKKSRSDVGREAADSLAKEARKNDLMLSSSGTVNGERSDNFVSVFSKGGKKGVNQDCLVVWEEFGCQEDMIFCGIFDGHGPWGHLVAKRVRKLMPSSLLCNWQETLAQNSLDLNSSTEPGKSLNQFDTWKQSYLKTCSAVDQDLEQHPGIDSFHSGTTALTIVRQGDLIVIANIGDSRAVLATTSDDGYLVPLQLTVWDVLSNREAVEVVSSTPKREESAKRLVQHAVCAWKRKKPGMAVDDISAICLFFNNSTSSQSVDTIKLP
;
A
#
# COMPACT_ATOMS: atom_id res chain seq x y z
N MET A 1 -31.41 14.77 9.35
CA MET A 1 -31.34 14.35 7.94
C MET A 1 -30.28 13.27 7.85
N ALA A 2 -30.63 12.08 7.34
CA ALA A 2 -29.67 10.99 7.22
C ALA A 2 -28.53 11.42 6.28
N SER A 3 -27.30 11.40 6.79
CA SER A 3 -26.11 11.51 5.95
C SER A 3 -26.13 10.31 4.99
N SER A 4 -26.49 10.51 3.72
CA SER A 4 -26.30 9.47 2.71
C SER A 4 -24.80 9.35 2.49
N ALA A 5 -24.19 8.27 2.99
CA ALA A 5 -22.79 7.98 2.75
C ALA A 5 -22.52 7.99 1.23
N ILE A 6 -21.57 8.82 0.79
CA ILE A 6 -21.16 8.89 -0.61
C ILE A 6 -20.27 7.67 -0.87
N ASN A 7 -20.69 6.78 -1.77
CA ASN A 7 -19.97 5.53 -2.04
C ASN A 7 -18.74 5.75 -2.94
N ALA A 8 -17.61 5.05 -2.72
CA ALA A 8 -16.31 5.26 -3.40
C ALA A 8 -16.28 5.02 -4.94
N GLY A 9 -17.39 4.53 -5.50
CA GLY A 9 -17.54 4.22 -6.91
C GLY A 9 -16.93 2.86 -7.28
N ALA A 10 -17.76 1.90 -7.68
CA ALA A 10 -17.27 0.62 -8.18
C ALA A 10 -16.47 0.84 -9.47
N LEU A 11 -15.31 0.20 -9.57
CA LEU A 11 -14.39 0.35 -10.69
C LEU A 11 -14.85 -0.52 -11.87
N VAL A 12 -15.33 0.13 -12.93
CA VAL A 12 -15.99 -0.56 -14.05
C VAL A 12 -15.50 -0.01 -15.38
N THR A 13 -15.25 -0.90 -16.34
CA THR A 13 -14.91 -0.53 -17.72
C THR A 13 -16.17 -0.16 -18.51
N LEU A 14 -16.06 0.59 -19.60
CA LEU A 14 -17.26 1.01 -20.34
C LEU A 14 -17.99 -0.17 -20.99
N GLN A 15 -17.25 -1.22 -21.38
CA GLN A 15 -17.73 -2.47 -21.98
C GLN A 15 -18.58 -3.28 -20.97
N GLU A 16 -18.29 -3.14 -19.67
CA GLU A 16 -19.03 -3.78 -18.59
C GLU A 16 -20.33 -3.06 -18.21
N LEU A 17 -20.61 -1.87 -18.76
CA LEU A 17 -21.83 -1.10 -18.50
C LEU A 17 -22.92 -1.39 -19.54
N ASN A 18 -23.23 -2.67 -19.72
CA ASN A 18 -24.40 -3.10 -20.50
C ASN A 18 -25.59 -3.42 -19.57
N SER A 19 -26.79 -3.49 -20.14
CA SER A 19 -28.04 -3.71 -19.38
C SER A 19 -28.10 -5.03 -18.60
N ALA A 20 -27.27 -6.02 -18.92
CA ALA A 20 -27.18 -7.29 -18.19
C ALA A 20 -26.17 -7.25 -17.04
N SER A 21 -25.41 -6.17 -16.90
CA SER A 21 -24.37 -6.03 -15.88
C SER A 21 -24.94 -5.77 -14.49
N PRO A 22 -24.38 -6.39 -13.44
CA PRO A 22 -24.77 -6.08 -12.06
C PRO A 22 -24.48 -4.61 -11.69
N HIS A 23 -23.61 -3.93 -12.43
CA HIS A 23 -23.25 -2.54 -12.24
C HIS A 23 -24.20 -1.56 -12.95
N PHE A 24 -25.03 -2.03 -13.88
CA PHE A 24 -26.00 -1.20 -14.60
C PHE A 24 -27.31 -1.08 -13.80
N LYS A 25 -27.25 -0.36 -12.68
CA LYS A 25 -28.39 -0.17 -11.78
C LYS A 25 -28.59 1.31 -11.45
N GLN A 26 -29.85 1.71 -11.32
CA GLN A 26 -30.21 3.06 -10.90
C GLN A 26 -29.52 3.43 -9.57
N GLY A 27 -28.79 4.56 -9.56
CA GLY A 27 -28.05 5.05 -8.40
C GLY A 27 -26.75 4.32 -8.10
N ALA A 28 -26.30 3.40 -8.98
CA ALA A 28 -25.00 2.75 -8.80
C ALA A 28 -23.88 3.79 -8.82
N SER A 29 -23.06 3.82 -7.76
CA SER A 29 -21.86 4.66 -7.72
C SER A 29 -20.75 3.96 -8.50
N LEU A 30 -20.23 4.60 -9.54
CA LEU A 30 -19.27 4.03 -10.48
C LEU A 30 -18.05 4.94 -10.65
N ARG A 31 -16.91 4.31 -10.92
CA ARG A 31 -15.66 4.95 -11.37
C ARG A 31 -15.33 4.41 -12.76
N VAL A 32 -15.36 5.29 -13.76
CA VAL A 32 -15.12 4.97 -15.17
C VAL A 32 -13.97 5.83 -15.71
N THR A 33 -13.23 5.28 -16.66
CA THR A 33 -12.13 5.99 -17.35
C THR A 33 -12.37 5.90 -18.85
N GLY A 34 -12.15 6.98 -19.58
CA GLY A 34 -12.29 6.99 -21.03
C GLY A 34 -11.74 8.27 -21.67
N LYS A 35 -11.57 8.23 -22.99
CA LYS A 35 -11.16 9.38 -23.78
C LYS A 35 -12.38 10.26 -24.05
N LEU A 36 -12.26 11.55 -23.76
CA LEU A 36 -13.33 12.50 -24.03
C LEU A 36 -13.45 12.73 -25.54
N GLN A 37 -14.56 12.31 -26.13
CA GLN A 37 -14.86 12.45 -27.55
C GLN A 37 -15.59 13.76 -27.84
N ASP A 38 -16.55 14.12 -27.00
CA ASP A 38 -17.38 15.32 -27.20
C ASP A 38 -17.78 15.94 -25.86
N TYR A 39 -18.01 17.25 -25.86
CA TYR A 39 -18.46 18.01 -24.70
C TYR A 39 -19.27 19.23 -25.10
N SER A 40 -20.52 19.27 -24.65
CA SER A 40 -21.42 20.42 -24.81
C SER A 40 -21.50 21.23 -23.52
N VAL A 41 -21.04 22.49 -23.60
CA VAL A 41 -21.10 23.45 -22.49
C VAL A 41 -22.55 23.84 -22.17
N GLU A 42 -23.41 23.92 -23.18
CA GLU A 42 -24.82 24.32 -23.01
C GLU A 42 -25.61 23.28 -22.21
N THR A 43 -25.39 21.99 -22.47
CA THR A 43 -26.11 20.90 -21.81
C THR A 43 -25.33 20.28 -20.65
N ALA A 44 -24.09 20.71 -20.40
CA ALA A 44 -23.16 20.08 -19.46
C ALA A 44 -23.05 18.55 -19.65
N LEU A 45 -23.05 18.10 -20.91
CA LEU A 45 -22.95 16.67 -21.25
C LEU A 45 -21.63 16.41 -21.97
N ALA A 46 -20.87 15.47 -21.43
CA ALA A 46 -19.66 14.92 -22.01
C ALA A 46 -19.92 13.50 -22.53
N VAL A 47 -19.24 13.12 -23.60
CA VAL A 47 -19.23 11.75 -24.12
C VAL A 47 -17.82 11.22 -24.02
N ILE A 48 -17.64 10.17 -23.23
CA ILE A 48 -16.39 9.42 -23.19
C ILE A 48 -16.51 8.14 -24.00
N ILE A 49 -15.40 7.76 -24.63
CA ILE A 49 -15.27 6.51 -25.36
C ILE A 49 -14.09 5.71 -24.83
N ASP A 50 -14.25 4.39 -24.88
CA ASP A 50 -13.19 3.42 -24.66
C ASP A 50 -13.44 2.23 -25.58
N GLU A 51 -12.47 1.97 -26.48
CA GLU A 51 -12.59 1.01 -27.58
C GLU A 51 -13.89 1.18 -28.40
N THR A 52 -14.86 0.27 -28.22
CA THR A 52 -16.15 0.25 -28.91
C THR A 52 -17.31 0.76 -28.05
N ALA A 53 -17.06 1.07 -26.78
CA ALA A 53 -18.09 1.48 -25.82
C ALA A 53 -18.04 3.00 -25.59
N SER A 54 -19.21 3.58 -25.34
CA SER A 54 -19.37 5.01 -25.06
C SER A 54 -20.31 5.23 -23.88
N LEU A 55 -20.05 6.25 -23.08
CA LEU A 55 -20.91 6.64 -21.97
C LEU A 55 -21.11 8.15 -21.92
N LYS A 56 -22.36 8.57 -21.71
CA LYS A 56 -22.70 9.97 -21.44
C LYS A 56 -22.45 10.31 -19.98
N ILE A 57 -21.80 11.44 -19.76
CA ILE A 57 -21.44 11.96 -18.45
C ILE A 57 -22.14 13.32 -18.28
N ASP A 58 -22.99 13.42 -17.27
CA ASP A 58 -23.56 14.69 -16.82
C ASP A 58 -22.55 15.36 -15.88
N THR A 59 -22.09 16.54 -16.30
CA THR A 59 -21.01 17.29 -15.64
C THR A 59 -21.51 18.56 -14.96
N GLN A 60 -22.84 18.73 -14.76
CA GLN A 60 -23.43 19.97 -14.23
C GLN A 60 -22.90 20.38 -12.84
N HIS A 61 -22.35 19.42 -12.09
CA HIS A 61 -21.81 19.63 -10.74
C HIS A 61 -20.27 19.67 -10.71
N LEU A 62 -19.62 19.63 -11.87
CA LEU A 62 -18.16 19.64 -11.98
C LEU A 62 -17.65 21.04 -12.33
N ASN A 63 -16.63 21.49 -11.59
CA ASN A 63 -15.88 22.69 -11.92
C ASN A 63 -14.55 22.29 -12.60
N VAL A 64 -14.62 21.69 -13.79
CA VAL A 64 -13.45 21.14 -14.50
C VAL A 64 -13.45 21.60 -15.97
N ASN A 65 -12.32 22.12 -16.43
CA ASN A 65 -12.11 22.45 -17.84
C ASN A 65 -11.81 21.17 -18.64
N LEU A 66 -12.84 20.66 -19.31
CA LEU A 66 -12.75 19.47 -20.15
C LEU A 66 -12.14 19.78 -21.52
N ARG A 67 -11.18 18.97 -21.96
CA ARG A 67 -10.50 19.08 -23.26
C ARG A 67 -10.79 17.83 -24.09
N VAL A 68 -11.44 18.02 -25.25
CA VAL A 68 -11.69 16.94 -26.19
C VAL A 68 -10.36 16.31 -26.62
N GLY A 69 -10.31 14.98 -26.63
CA GLY A 69 -9.13 14.19 -26.92
C GLY A 69 -8.30 13.78 -25.70
N SER A 70 -8.50 14.40 -24.54
CA SER A 70 -7.86 14.00 -23.28
C SER A 70 -8.58 12.81 -22.62
N ILE A 71 -7.85 12.09 -21.77
CA ILE A 71 -8.37 10.96 -20.99
C ILE A 71 -8.80 11.46 -19.62
N TYR A 72 -10.00 11.07 -19.21
CA TYR A 72 -10.57 11.45 -17.93
C TYR A 72 -11.05 10.24 -17.15
N GLN A 73 -10.89 10.31 -15.83
CA GLN A 73 -11.54 9.42 -14.88
C GLN A 73 -12.67 10.18 -14.19
N PHE A 74 -13.87 9.60 -14.22
CA PHE A 74 -15.07 10.14 -13.60
C PHE A 74 -15.54 9.24 -12.47
N ILE A 75 -16.03 9.84 -11.39
CA ILE A 75 -16.76 9.14 -10.33
C ILE A 75 -18.14 9.78 -10.22
N GLY A 76 -19.18 8.95 -10.29
CA GLY A 76 -20.57 9.44 -10.37
C GLY A 76 -21.61 8.38 -10.05
N GLU A 77 -22.87 8.79 -10.11
CA GLU A 77 -24.04 7.95 -9.90
C GLU A 77 -24.71 7.66 -11.25
N LEU A 78 -24.93 6.39 -11.56
CA LEU A 78 -25.59 5.99 -12.79
C LEU A 78 -27.09 6.31 -12.72
N VAL A 79 -27.58 7.06 -13.70
CA VAL A 79 -28.99 7.35 -13.91
C VAL A 79 -29.42 6.68 -15.21
N ILE A 80 -30.33 5.73 -15.11
CA ILE A 80 -30.90 5.02 -16.24
C ILE A 80 -32.17 5.77 -16.67
N GLN A 81 -32.17 6.26 -17.90
CA GLN A 81 -33.32 6.92 -18.49
C GLN A 81 -34.40 5.92 -18.94
N PRO A 82 -35.65 6.35 -19.18
CA PRO A 82 -36.74 5.47 -19.62
C PRO A 82 -36.47 4.69 -20.91
N ASN A 83 -35.58 5.20 -21.77
CA ASN A 83 -35.10 4.54 -22.99
C ASN A 83 -33.98 3.50 -22.73
N ASN A 84 -33.72 3.16 -21.46
CA ASN A 84 -32.64 2.28 -21.01
C ASN A 84 -31.23 2.81 -21.30
N GLU A 85 -31.08 4.12 -21.53
CA GLU A 85 -29.79 4.78 -21.69
C GLU A 85 -29.21 5.17 -20.33
N GLY A 86 -27.97 4.76 -20.05
CA GLY A 86 -27.26 5.13 -18.84
C GLY A 86 -26.52 6.47 -18.99
N ILE A 87 -26.76 7.39 -18.06
CA ILE A 87 -26.00 8.63 -17.92
C ILE A 87 -25.35 8.64 -16.55
N LEU A 88 -24.03 8.84 -16.50
CA LEU A 88 -23.32 8.97 -15.24
C LEU A 88 -23.38 10.43 -14.77
N LYS A 89 -24.06 10.69 -13.66
CA LYS A 89 -24.00 11.99 -12.99
C LYS A 89 -22.70 12.11 -12.23
N ALA A 90 -21.73 12.81 -12.80
CA ALA A 90 -20.39 12.89 -12.23
C ALA A 90 -20.34 13.91 -11.09
N ARG A 91 -19.72 13.48 -9.99
CA ARG A 91 -19.38 14.33 -8.83
C ARG A 91 -17.87 14.62 -8.75
N VAL A 92 -17.04 13.75 -9.33
CA VAL A 92 -15.60 13.92 -9.44
C VAL A 92 -15.17 13.67 -10.87
N ALA A 93 -14.24 14.49 -11.37
CA ALA A 93 -13.55 14.27 -12.63
C ALA A 93 -12.06 14.61 -12.49
N ARG A 94 -11.21 13.77 -13.08
CA ARG A 94 -9.75 13.95 -13.08
C ARG A 94 -9.22 13.74 -14.49
N ASN A 95 -8.45 14.71 -15.00
CA ASN A 95 -7.63 14.49 -16.20
C ASN A 95 -6.51 13.50 -15.84
N VAL A 96 -6.40 12.44 -16.63
CA VAL A 96 -5.41 11.36 -16.46
C VAL A 96 -4.62 11.14 -17.74
N ASP A 97 -4.34 12.23 -18.47
CA ASP A 97 -3.48 12.20 -19.65
C ASP A 97 -2.11 11.59 -19.28
N GLY A 98 -1.64 10.66 -20.11
CA GLY A 98 -0.41 9.90 -19.87
C GLY A 98 -0.62 8.51 -19.27
N ILE A 99 -1.84 8.13 -18.89
CA ILE A 99 -2.16 6.72 -18.59
C ILE A 99 -2.21 5.91 -19.89
N ASP A 100 -1.51 4.77 -19.89
CA ASP A 100 -1.70 3.73 -20.90
C ASP A 100 -2.96 2.92 -20.56
N LEU A 101 -4.02 3.07 -21.37
CA LEU A 101 -5.30 2.40 -21.16
C LEU A 101 -5.20 0.87 -21.25
N ASN A 102 -4.28 0.33 -22.06
CA ASN A 102 -4.10 -1.11 -22.15
C ASN A 102 -3.49 -1.66 -20.85
N LEU A 103 -2.45 -0.99 -20.33
CA LEU A 103 -1.84 -1.37 -19.05
C LEU A 103 -2.83 -1.20 -17.89
N TYR A 104 -3.64 -0.15 -17.94
CA TYR A 104 -4.73 0.06 -16.98
C TYR A 104 -5.73 -1.10 -17.01
N HIS A 105 -6.20 -1.54 -18.18
CA HIS A 105 -7.11 -2.69 -18.32
C HIS A 105 -6.50 -4.00 -17.81
N GLN A 106 -5.23 -4.27 -18.12
CA GLN A 106 -4.52 -5.43 -17.60
C GLN A 106 -4.45 -5.40 -16.06
N SER A 107 -4.16 -4.23 -15.49
CA SER A 107 -4.10 -4.03 -14.04
C SER A 107 -5.48 -4.21 -13.39
N LEU A 108 -6.55 -3.71 -14.01
CA LEU A 108 -7.92 -3.90 -13.55
C LEU A 108 -8.33 -5.38 -13.55
N LYS A 109 -7.94 -6.12 -14.59
CA LYS A 109 -8.23 -7.56 -14.69
C LYS A 109 -7.57 -8.33 -13.53
N LEU A 110 -6.28 -8.08 -13.31
CA LEU A 110 -5.53 -8.69 -12.19
C LEU A 110 -6.13 -8.31 -10.83
N LEU A 111 -6.56 -7.06 -10.66
CA LEU A 111 -7.23 -6.61 -9.44
C LEU A 111 -8.54 -7.38 -9.21
N LYS A 112 -9.35 -7.59 -10.25
CA LYS A 112 -10.61 -8.33 -10.14
C LYS A 112 -10.41 -9.82 -9.85
N GLU A 113 -9.43 -10.44 -10.52
CA GLU A 113 -9.02 -11.82 -10.24
C GLU A 113 -8.58 -11.95 -8.77
N PHE A 114 -7.72 -11.03 -8.31
CA PHE A 114 -7.30 -10.97 -6.92
C PHE A 114 -8.48 -10.80 -5.96
N ILE A 115 -9.38 -9.83 -6.18
CA ILE A 115 -10.55 -9.59 -5.31
C ILE A 115 -11.47 -10.82 -5.29
N SER A 116 -11.67 -11.49 -6.43
CA SER A 116 -12.49 -12.70 -6.52
C SER A 116 -11.89 -13.84 -5.69
N ASP A 117 -10.59 -14.09 -5.85
CA ASP A 117 -9.87 -15.10 -5.06
C ASP A 117 -9.93 -14.80 -3.56
N GLN A 118 -9.85 -13.52 -3.19
CA GLN A 118 -10.00 -13.06 -1.81
C GLN A 118 -11.42 -13.23 -1.28
N MET A 119 -12.46 -12.86 -2.04
CA MET A 119 -13.85 -13.04 -1.60
C MET A 119 -14.20 -14.51 -1.38
N ILE A 120 -13.67 -15.42 -2.20
CA ILE A 120 -13.87 -16.87 -2.01
C ILE A 120 -13.23 -17.33 -0.69
N LEU A 121 -12.02 -16.85 -0.40
CA LEU A 121 -11.29 -17.14 0.83
C LEU A 121 -11.98 -16.57 2.07
N PHE A 122 -12.44 -15.31 2.00
CA PHE A 122 -13.15 -14.63 3.08
C PHE A 122 -14.55 -15.21 3.33
N ASN A 123 -15.30 -15.58 2.30
CA ASN A 123 -16.61 -16.24 2.48
C ASN A 123 -16.46 -17.65 3.09
N GLY A 124 -15.33 -18.32 2.86
CA GLY A 124 -14.96 -19.55 3.57
C GLY A 124 -14.70 -19.33 5.06
N LEU A 125 -14.00 -18.24 5.41
CA LEU A 125 -13.67 -17.84 6.79
C LEU A 125 -14.86 -17.25 7.56
N ALA A 126 -15.71 -16.44 6.92
CA ALA A 126 -16.85 -15.76 7.54
C ALA A 126 -17.93 -16.72 8.04
N LYS A 127 -18.06 -17.92 7.44
CA LYS A 127 -18.95 -18.98 7.94
C LYS A 127 -18.57 -19.51 9.33
N ASN A 128 -17.34 -19.28 9.78
CA ASN A 128 -16.86 -19.70 11.10
C ASN A 128 -16.93 -18.60 12.17
N ILE A 129 -17.22 -17.35 11.80
CA ILE A 129 -17.22 -16.20 12.70
C ILE A 129 -18.62 -15.57 12.72
N LEU A 130 -19.60 -16.35 13.15
CA LEU A 130 -20.82 -15.78 13.71
C LEU A 130 -21.02 -16.38 15.10
N VAL A 131 -21.13 -15.49 16.10
CA VAL A 131 -21.59 -15.66 17.49
C VAL A 131 -20.59 -15.08 18.50
N LYS A 132 -20.73 -13.77 18.80
CA LYS A 132 -21.11 -13.25 20.14
C LYS A 132 -20.92 -11.74 20.23
N ASN A 133 -22.03 -11.01 20.38
CA ASN A 133 -22.04 -9.68 20.99
C ASN A 133 -22.17 -9.80 22.50
N GLY A 134 -21.51 -8.90 23.24
CA GLY A 134 -21.76 -8.65 24.66
C GLY A 134 -20.68 -9.07 25.65
N LYS A 135 -19.42 -8.71 25.40
CA LYS A 135 -18.24 -8.59 26.31
C LYS A 135 -17.07 -8.18 25.41
N LYS A 136 -16.06 -7.41 25.89
CA LYS A 136 -14.88 -7.03 25.08
C LYS A 136 -14.41 -8.24 24.27
N SER A 137 -14.36 -8.09 22.95
CA SER A 137 -14.05 -9.21 22.07
C SER A 137 -12.59 -9.63 22.29
N ARG A 138 -12.27 -10.90 22.02
CA ARG A 138 -10.88 -11.40 22.14
C ARG A 138 -9.89 -10.56 21.30
N SER A 139 -10.37 -10.01 20.17
CA SER A 139 -9.62 -9.10 19.30
C SER A 139 -9.34 -7.73 19.91
N ASP A 140 -10.22 -7.21 20.76
CA ASP A 140 -9.97 -5.93 21.44
C ASP A 140 -8.81 -6.06 22.45
N VAL A 141 -8.73 -7.21 23.14
CA VAL A 141 -7.65 -7.49 24.10
C VAL A 141 -6.31 -7.71 23.38
N GLY A 142 -6.30 -8.44 22.27
CA GLY A 142 -5.10 -8.64 21.45
C GLY A 142 -4.55 -7.32 20.90
N ARG A 143 -5.44 -6.42 20.46
CA ARG A 143 -5.07 -5.08 19.99
C ARG A 143 -4.47 -4.22 21.10
N GLU A 144 -5.06 -4.22 22.30
CA GLU A 144 -4.52 -3.50 23.47
C GLU A 144 -3.11 -4.00 23.86
N ALA A 145 -2.88 -5.31 23.78
CA ALA A 145 -1.56 -5.90 24.01
C ALA A 145 -0.55 -5.46 22.95
N ALA A 146 -0.89 -5.57 21.66
CA ALA A 146 -0.02 -5.15 20.57
C ALA A 146 0.31 -3.64 20.62
N ASP A 147 -0.66 -2.80 20.98
CA ASP A 147 -0.44 -1.36 21.18
C ASP A 147 0.46 -1.08 22.39
N SER A 148 0.42 -1.92 23.43
CA SER A 148 1.32 -1.81 24.58
C SER A 148 2.76 -2.16 24.21
N LEU A 149 2.95 -3.23 23.43
CA LEU A 149 4.27 -3.59 22.87
C LEU A 149 4.81 -2.47 21.96
N ALA A 150 3.96 -1.84 21.16
CA ALA A 150 4.36 -0.71 20.32
C ALA A 150 4.78 0.51 21.15
N LYS A 151 4.15 0.77 22.30
CA LYS A 151 4.54 1.85 23.22
C LYS A 151 5.88 1.55 23.89
N GLU A 152 6.10 0.31 24.28
CA GLU A 152 7.37 -0.13 24.88
C GLU A 152 8.52 -0.04 23.89
N ALA A 153 8.33 -0.49 22.65
CA ALA A 153 9.34 -0.38 21.60
C ALA A 153 9.74 1.08 21.33
N ARG A 154 8.79 2.03 21.37
CA ARG A 154 9.11 3.47 21.26
C ARG A 154 9.89 4.02 22.45
N LYS A 155 9.65 3.49 23.66
CA LYS A 155 10.36 3.90 24.87
C LYS A 155 11.81 3.39 24.86
N ASN A 156 12.03 2.24 24.23
CA ASN A 156 13.33 1.57 24.15
C ASN A 156 14.07 1.88 22.84
N ASP A 157 13.65 2.91 22.08
CA ASP A 157 14.25 3.32 20.80
C ASP A 157 14.28 2.23 19.69
N LEU A 158 13.47 1.17 19.83
CA LEU A 158 13.32 0.09 18.85
C LEU A 158 12.31 0.42 17.73
N MET A 159 11.64 1.59 17.80
CA MET A 159 10.64 2.01 16.83
C MET A 159 10.90 3.42 16.29
N LEU A 160 11.25 3.53 15.01
CA LEU A 160 11.41 4.79 14.30
C LEU A 160 10.16 5.16 13.52
N SER A 161 9.83 6.45 13.53
CA SER A 161 8.74 7.00 12.71
C SER A 161 9.10 8.31 12.00
N SER A 162 10.39 8.67 12.03
CA SER A 162 11.00 9.84 11.44
C SER A 162 12.43 9.50 11.00
N SER A 163 13.09 10.40 10.26
CA SER A 163 14.50 10.26 9.87
C SER A 163 15.40 9.93 11.06
N GLY A 164 16.31 8.99 10.89
CA GLY A 164 17.18 8.47 11.96
C GLY A 164 17.79 7.11 11.62
N THR A 165 18.33 6.46 12.63
CA THR A 165 18.91 5.11 12.56
C THR A 165 18.45 4.28 13.75
N VAL A 166 18.27 2.98 13.58
CA VAL A 166 17.97 2.04 14.67
C VAL A 166 18.85 0.80 14.53
N ASN A 167 19.29 0.31 15.66
CA ASN A 167 20.19 -0.84 15.81
C ASN A 167 19.88 -1.51 17.15
N GLY A 168 19.13 -2.60 17.12
CA GLY A 168 18.77 -3.38 18.30
C GLY A 168 20.03 -3.98 18.92
N GLU A 169 20.21 -3.79 20.23
CA GLU A 169 21.42 -4.23 20.96
C GLU A 169 21.70 -5.74 20.81
N ARG A 170 20.69 -6.54 20.44
CA ARG A 170 20.75 -8.00 20.30
C ARG A 170 20.62 -8.52 18.86
N SER A 171 20.44 -7.64 17.88
CA SER A 171 20.25 -8.04 16.48
C SER A 171 21.39 -7.53 15.59
N ASP A 172 21.81 -8.33 14.63
CA ASP A 172 22.79 -7.91 13.60
C ASP A 172 22.19 -6.98 12.53
N ASN A 173 20.96 -6.50 12.74
CA ASN A 173 20.28 -5.60 11.83
C ASN A 173 20.75 -4.17 12.03
N PHE A 174 20.99 -3.47 10.93
CA PHE A 174 21.15 -2.02 10.96
C PHE A 174 20.11 -1.40 10.03
N VAL A 175 19.47 -0.32 10.50
CA VAL A 175 18.48 0.39 9.70
C VAL A 175 18.79 1.87 9.63
N SER A 176 18.78 2.42 8.42
CA SER A 176 18.82 3.86 8.14
C SER A 176 17.50 4.28 7.53
N VAL A 177 16.88 5.34 8.06
CA VAL A 177 15.64 5.90 7.51
C VAL A 177 15.79 7.39 7.27
N PHE A 178 15.25 7.86 6.14
CA PHE A 178 15.22 9.28 5.84
C PHE A 178 13.99 9.63 5.02
N SER A 179 13.30 10.69 5.43
CA SER A 179 12.20 11.28 4.67
C SER A 179 12.47 12.75 4.42
N LYS A 180 12.18 13.19 3.20
CA LYS A 180 12.29 14.59 2.79
C LYS A 180 11.02 15.03 2.10
N GLY A 181 10.40 16.07 2.66
CA GLY A 181 9.28 16.75 2.03
C GLY A 181 9.69 17.38 0.70
N GLY A 182 8.81 17.23 -0.28
CA GLY A 182 8.90 17.81 -1.60
C GLY A 182 8.55 19.30 -1.61
N LYS A 183 8.08 19.77 -2.76
CA LYS A 183 7.67 21.16 -2.98
C LYS A 183 6.17 21.31 -3.29
N LYS A 184 5.38 20.25 -3.09
CA LYS A 184 3.95 20.22 -3.40
C LYS A 184 3.04 20.63 -2.24
N GLY A 185 3.60 20.89 -1.05
CA GLY A 185 2.83 21.29 0.13
C GLY A 185 3.37 20.64 1.40
N VAL A 186 2.47 20.25 2.29
CA VAL A 186 2.80 19.43 3.47
C VAL A 186 3.34 18.08 3.00
N ASN A 187 4.40 17.58 3.65
CA ASN A 187 4.90 16.23 3.39
C ASN A 187 3.82 15.21 3.77
N GLN A 188 3.37 14.44 2.78
CA GLN A 188 2.34 13.42 2.92
C GLN A 188 2.91 12.01 3.10
N ASP A 189 4.20 11.82 2.85
CA ASP A 189 4.90 10.57 3.18
C ASP A 189 5.00 10.36 4.68
N CYS A 190 4.94 9.10 5.10
CA CYS A 190 5.47 8.68 6.38
C CYS A 190 6.04 7.27 6.32
N LEU A 191 6.88 6.95 7.30
CA LEU A 191 7.52 5.65 7.41
C LEU A 191 7.50 5.15 8.85
N VAL A 192 7.68 3.85 9.02
CA VAL A 192 7.88 3.22 10.32
C VAL A 192 8.87 2.06 10.21
N VAL A 193 9.69 1.91 11.24
CA VAL A 193 10.50 0.71 11.48
C VAL A 193 10.24 0.29 12.92
N TRP A 194 10.05 -0.99 13.16
CA TRP A 194 9.90 -1.58 14.47
C TRP A 194 10.78 -2.83 14.52
N GLU A 195 11.95 -2.69 15.15
CA GLU A 195 12.86 -3.80 15.47
C GLU A 195 12.36 -4.60 16.67
N GLU A 196 12.74 -5.87 16.74
CA GLU A 196 12.19 -6.81 17.71
C GLU A 196 10.65 -6.81 17.67
N PHE A 197 10.08 -6.91 16.46
CA PHE A 197 8.66 -6.72 16.20
C PHE A 197 7.82 -7.67 17.05
N GLY A 198 7.02 -7.12 17.96
CA GLY A 198 6.24 -7.91 18.93
C GLY A 198 7.08 -8.62 20.00
N CYS A 199 8.22 -8.02 20.37
CA CYS A 199 9.21 -8.60 21.28
C CYS A 199 9.76 -9.95 20.80
N GLN A 200 9.92 -10.08 19.47
CA GLN A 200 10.56 -11.21 18.84
C GLN A 200 11.91 -10.75 18.27
N GLU A 201 13.02 -11.18 18.89
CA GLU A 201 14.37 -10.69 18.58
C GLU A 201 14.79 -10.92 17.11
N ASP A 202 14.23 -11.96 16.47
CA ASP A 202 14.49 -12.32 15.07
C ASP A 202 13.54 -11.63 14.07
N MET A 203 12.71 -10.70 14.52
CA MET A 203 11.70 -10.05 13.70
C MET A 203 11.88 -8.54 13.57
N ILE A 204 11.66 -8.03 12.37
CA ILE A 204 11.58 -6.59 12.09
C ILE A 204 10.39 -6.33 11.17
N PHE A 205 9.65 -5.27 11.50
CA PHE A 205 8.62 -4.69 10.65
C PHE A 205 9.09 -3.35 10.11
N CYS A 206 8.91 -3.10 8.82
CA CYS A 206 9.01 -1.76 8.28
C CYS A 206 7.87 -1.45 7.31
N GLY A 207 7.55 -0.16 7.18
CA GLY A 207 6.48 0.32 6.31
C GLY A 207 6.76 1.71 5.77
N ILE A 208 6.48 1.92 4.49
CA ILE A 208 6.45 3.23 3.82
C ILE A 208 5.03 3.47 3.32
N PHE A 209 4.52 4.68 3.56
CA PHE A 209 3.17 5.09 3.23
C PHE A 209 3.24 6.46 2.53
N ASP A 210 2.96 6.48 1.23
CA ASP A 210 2.88 7.69 0.40
C ASP A 210 1.43 8.19 0.43
N GLY A 211 1.19 9.29 1.14
CA GLY A 211 -0.13 9.89 1.29
C GLY A 211 -0.50 10.76 0.09
N HIS A 212 -1.76 10.72 -0.33
CA HIS A 212 -2.26 11.57 -1.40
C HIS A 212 -3.66 12.11 -1.12
N GLY A 213 -4.03 13.18 -1.83
CA GLY A 213 -5.28 13.91 -1.63
C GLY A 213 -5.19 14.92 -0.48
N PRO A 214 -6.27 15.69 -0.22
CA PRO A 214 -6.24 16.81 0.72
C PRO A 214 -5.86 16.40 2.16
N TRP A 215 -6.23 15.19 2.57
CA TRP A 215 -5.94 14.61 3.89
C TRP A 215 -4.91 13.47 3.84
N GLY A 216 -4.18 13.31 2.73
CA GLY A 216 -3.24 12.20 2.52
C GLY A 216 -2.23 12.03 3.65
N HIS A 217 -1.64 13.14 4.09
CA HIS A 217 -0.73 13.17 5.25
C HIS A 217 -1.35 12.67 6.57
N LEU A 218 -2.67 12.78 6.75
CA LEU A 218 -3.38 12.28 7.93
C LEU A 218 -3.78 10.81 7.77
N VAL A 219 -4.20 10.41 6.57
CA VAL A 219 -4.45 9.01 6.21
C VAL A 219 -3.17 8.18 6.39
N ALA A 220 -2.06 8.60 5.77
CA ALA A 220 -0.76 7.96 5.90
C ALA A 220 -0.32 7.82 7.37
N LYS A 221 -0.43 8.91 8.16
CA LYS A 221 -0.12 8.88 9.61
C LYS A 221 -1.01 7.92 10.40
N ARG A 222 -2.29 7.79 10.02
CA ARG A 222 -3.23 6.86 10.67
C ARG A 222 -2.87 5.42 10.34
N VAL A 223 -2.63 5.10 9.06
CA VAL A 223 -2.18 3.76 8.62
C VAL A 223 -0.87 3.39 9.30
N ARG A 224 0.13 4.27 9.29
CA ARG A 224 1.41 4.07 9.98
C ARG A 224 1.24 3.75 11.46
N LYS A 225 0.24 4.36 12.12
CA LYS A 225 -0.03 4.13 13.54
C LYS A 225 -0.68 2.77 13.79
N LEU A 226 -1.65 2.38 12.97
CA LEU A 226 -2.48 1.19 13.22
C LEU A 226 -1.94 -0.10 12.60
N MET A 227 -1.32 -0.01 11.43
CA MET A 227 -0.89 -1.18 10.66
C MET A 227 0.06 -2.10 11.46
N PRO A 228 1.11 -1.62 12.16
CA PRO A 228 2.02 -2.53 12.86
C PRO A 228 1.34 -3.31 13.99
N SER A 229 0.59 -2.63 14.86
CA SER A 229 -0.06 -3.29 16.01
C SER A 229 -1.24 -4.16 15.58
N SER A 230 -2.01 -3.73 14.58
CA SER A 230 -3.08 -4.55 14.03
C SER A 230 -2.53 -5.79 13.31
N LEU A 231 -1.39 -5.69 12.61
CA LEU A 231 -0.72 -6.82 11.98
C LEU A 231 -0.23 -7.83 13.01
N LEU A 232 0.45 -7.35 14.06
CA LEU A 232 0.94 -8.20 15.14
C LEU A 232 -0.21 -8.96 15.81
N CYS A 233 -1.31 -8.27 16.13
CA CYS A 233 -2.49 -8.88 16.71
C CYS A 233 -3.08 -9.97 15.79
N ASN A 234 -3.31 -9.64 14.51
CA ASN A 234 -3.89 -10.58 13.56
C ASN A 234 -2.98 -11.79 13.28
N TRP A 235 -1.66 -11.60 13.33
CA TRP A 235 -0.68 -12.68 13.23
C TRP A 235 -0.73 -13.61 14.44
N GLN A 236 -0.71 -13.07 15.66
CA GLN A 236 -0.84 -13.86 16.89
C GLN A 236 -2.16 -14.64 16.93
N GLU A 237 -3.26 -14.03 16.51
CA GLU A 237 -4.56 -14.70 16.42
C GLU A 237 -4.58 -15.80 15.37
N THR A 238 -4.02 -15.56 14.18
CA THR A 238 -3.98 -16.56 13.11
C THR A 238 -3.08 -17.74 13.48
N LEU A 239 -1.95 -17.50 14.17
CA LEU A 239 -1.13 -18.56 14.75
C LEU A 239 -1.90 -19.40 15.78
N ALA A 240 -2.66 -18.75 16.66
CA ALA A 240 -3.46 -19.44 17.67
C ALA A 240 -4.65 -20.22 17.07
N GLN A 241 -5.21 -19.78 15.95
CA GLN A 241 -6.26 -20.50 15.22
C GLN A 241 -5.69 -21.74 14.54
N ASN A 242 -4.58 -21.57 13.82
CA ASN A 242 -3.94 -22.66 13.10
C ASN A 242 -3.43 -23.78 14.02
N SER A 243 -3.00 -23.45 15.25
CA SER A 243 -2.57 -24.45 16.24
C SER A 243 -3.74 -25.26 16.83
N LEU A 244 -4.96 -24.71 16.86
CA LEU A 244 -6.16 -25.42 17.28
C LEU A 244 -6.65 -26.40 16.20
N ASP A 245 -6.60 -25.99 14.92
CA ASP A 245 -7.03 -26.81 13.79
C ASP A 245 -6.15 -28.06 13.61
N LEU A 246 -4.84 -27.95 13.88
CA LEU A 246 -3.89 -29.08 13.83
C LEU A 246 -4.22 -30.18 14.85
N ASN A 247 -4.82 -29.82 16.01
CA ASN A 247 -5.23 -30.78 17.03
C ASN A 247 -6.53 -31.53 16.67
N SER A 248 -7.20 -31.16 15.58
CA SER A 248 -8.49 -31.74 15.15
C SER A 248 -8.41 -32.56 13.85
N SER A 249 -7.27 -32.54 13.15
CA SER A 249 -7.11 -33.22 11.86
C SER A 249 -5.98 -34.26 11.89
N THR A 250 -6.34 -35.53 11.79
CA THR A 250 -5.41 -36.68 11.78
C THR A 250 -4.87 -36.93 10.37
N GLU A 251 -4.19 -35.94 9.77
CA GLU A 251 -3.55 -36.09 8.45
C GLU A 251 -2.10 -35.57 8.52
N PRO A 252 -1.08 -36.46 8.52
CA PRO A 252 0.32 -36.07 8.59
C PRO A 252 0.79 -35.60 7.20
N GLY A 253 0.96 -34.29 7.01
CA GLY A 253 1.61 -33.79 5.79
C GLY A 253 1.41 -32.32 5.41
N LYS A 254 0.51 -31.55 6.05
CA LYS A 254 0.42 -30.11 5.79
C LYS A 254 1.43 -29.37 6.66
N SER A 255 2.64 -29.12 6.15
CA SER A 255 3.48 -28.07 6.73
C SER A 255 2.64 -26.79 6.74
N LEU A 256 2.27 -26.32 7.92
CA LEU A 256 1.52 -25.10 8.11
C LEU A 256 2.26 -23.99 7.36
N ASN A 257 1.71 -23.52 6.24
CA ASN A 257 2.44 -22.63 5.35
C ASN A 257 2.60 -21.27 6.06
N GLN A 258 3.81 -20.98 6.55
CA GLN A 258 4.15 -19.73 7.22
C GLN A 258 3.73 -18.52 6.38
N PHE A 259 3.84 -18.64 5.06
CA PHE A 259 3.33 -17.67 4.10
C PHE A 259 1.82 -17.46 4.18
N ASP A 260 1.02 -18.53 4.27
CA ASP A 260 -0.45 -18.41 4.38
C ASP A 260 -0.86 -17.75 5.69
N THR A 261 -0.15 -18.04 6.79
CA THR A 261 -0.36 -17.33 8.07
C THR A 261 -0.15 -15.83 7.89
N TRP A 262 0.97 -15.42 7.29
CA TRP A 262 1.24 -14.01 7.05
C TRP A 262 0.25 -13.37 6.08
N LYS A 263 -0.10 -14.07 5.00
CA LYS A 263 -1.09 -13.62 4.01
C LYS A 263 -2.43 -13.32 4.66
N GLN A 264 -2.98 -14.25 5.44
CA GLN A 264 -4.23 -14.03 6.17
C GLN A 264 -4.14 -12.88 7.17
N SER A 265 -3.01 -12.80 7.89
CA SER A 265 -2.77 -11.73 8.85
C SER A 265 -2.78 -10.35 8.18
N TYR A 266 -2.12 -10.21 7.04
CA TYR A 266 -2.12 -8.99 6.25
C TYR A 266 -3.51 -8.61 5.73
N LEU A 267 -4.26 -9.57 5.21
CA LEU A 267 -5.61 -9.33 4.68
C LEU A 267 -6.57 -8.83 5.77
N LYS A 268 -6.59 -9.49 6.93
CA LYS A 268 -7.36 -9.06 8.10
C LYS A 268 -6.95 -7.65 8.55
N THR A 269 -5.66 -7.37 8.53
CA THR A 269 -5.12 -6.06 8.95
C THR A 269 -5.51 -4.95 7.98
N CYS A 270 -5.37 -5.16 6.68
CA CYS A 270 -5.74 -4.18 5.67
C CYS A 270 -7.24 -3.87 5.75
N SER A 271 -8.09 -4.89 5.88
CA SER A 271 -9.53 -4.70 6.06
C SER A 271 -9.88 -3.92 7.33
N ALA A 272 -9.22 -4.23 8.46
CA ALA A 272 -9.47 -3.52 9.72
C ALA A 272 -9.00 -2.05 9.68
N VAL A 273 -7.87 -1.77 9.04
CA VAL A 273 -7.34 -0.40 8.90
C VAL A 273 -8.19 0.42 7.93
N ASP A 274 -8.64 -0.18 6.82
CA ASP A 274 -9.52 0.48 5.85
C ASP A 274 -10.87 0.85 6.48
N GLN A 275 -11.46 -0.08 7.24
CA GLN A 275 -12.70 0.19 7.99
C GLN A 275 -12.52 1.29 9.06
N ASP A 276 -11.36 1.34 9.74
CA ASP A 276 -11.06 2.43 10.68
C ASP A 276 -10.98 3.79 9.97
N LEU A 277 -10.38 3.84 8.78
CA LEU A 277 -10.31 5.06 7.96
C LEU A 277 -11.68 5.50 7.45
N GLU A 278 -12.54 4.56 7.04
CA GLU A 278 -13.91 4.84 6.60
C GLU A 278 -14.76 5.45 7.73
N GLN A 279 -14.58 4.96 8.96
CA GLN A 279 -15.35 5.38 10.13
C GLN A 279 -14.72 6.56 10.90
N HIS A 280 -13.55 7.04 10.49
CA HIS A 280 -12.82 8.04 11.26
C HIS A 280 -13.50 9.43 11.18
N PRO A 281 -13.95 10.02 12.31
CA PRO A 281 -14.80 11.22 12.28
C PRO A 281 -14.08 12.51 11.85
N GLY A 282 -12.75 12.49 11.79
CA GLY A 282 -11.91 13.67 11.50
C GLY A 282 -10.91 13.47 10.37
N ILE A 283 -11.03 12.42 9.56
CA ILE A 283 -10.17 12.20 8.39
C ILE A 283 -11.07 11.91 7.19
N ASP A 284 -11.01 12.74 6.16
CA ASP A 284 -11.69 12.48 4.89
C ASP A 284 -10.84 11.51 4.04
N SER A 285 -11.16 10.22 4.16
CA SER A 285 -10.60 9.11 3.37
C SER A 285 -11.33 8.89 2.05
N PHE A 286 -12.38 9.66 1.74
CA PHE A 286 -13.13 9.51 0.49
C PHE A 286 -12.36 10.10 -0.70
N HIS A 287 -11.72 11.26 -0.50
CA HIS A 287 -10.87 11.92 -1.50
C HIS A 287 -9.37 11.87 -1.19
N SER A 288 -8.99 11.14 -0.15
CA SER A 288 -7.61 11.02 0.29
C SER A 288 -7.27 9.57 0.53
N GLY A 289 -6.01 9.21 0.34
CA GLY A 289 -5.55 7.84 0.48
C GLY A 289 -4.08 7.78 0.83
N THR A 290 -3.58 6.57 0.95
CA THR A 290 -2.15 6.32 1.07
C THR A 290 -1.80 4.97 0.44
N THR A 291 -0.59 4.85 -0.09
CA THR A 291 0.00 3.55 -0.38
C THR A 291 0.40 2.86 0.93
N ALA A 292 0.67 1.56 0.87
CA ALA A 292 1.29 0.83 1.96
C ALA A 292 2.22 -0.24 1.40
N LEU A 293 3.53 0.01 1.45
CA LEU A 293 4.55 -1.00 1.23
C LEU A 293 5.13 -1.39 2.58
N THR A 294 4.90 -2.62 3.00
CA THR A 294 5.38 -3.13 4.28
C THR A 294 6.20 -4.40 4.10
N ILE A 295 7.17 -4.60 4.99
CA ILE A 295 8.03 -5.76 5.03
C ILE A 295 8.06 -6.30 6.45
N VAL A 296 7.87 -7.60 6.60
CA VAL A 296 8.23 -8.35 7.81
C VAL A 296 9.39 -9.27 7.45
N ARG A 297 10.50 -9.14 8.16
CA ARG A 297 11.55 -10.16 8.17
C ARG A 297 11.38 -10.97 9.46
N GLN A 298 11.35 -12.30 9.35
CA GLN A 298 11.30 -13.26 10.45
C GLN A 298 12.37 -14.31 10.19
N GLY A 299 13.52 -14.22 10.88
CA GLY A 299 14.69 -15.03 10.56
C GLY A 299 15.13 -14.84 9.10
N ASP A 300 15.11 -15.91 8.30
CA ASP A 300 15.44 -15.87 6.87
C ASP A 300 14.24 -15.62 5.95
N LEU A 301 13.02 -15.61 6.50
CA LEU A 301 11.81 -15.30 5.74
C LEU A 301 11.63 -13.79 5.63
N ILE A 302 11.43 -13.30 4.41
CA ILE A 302 11.00 -11.93 4.14
C ILE A 302 9.62 -11.98 3.49
N VAL A 303 8.63 -11.37 4.15
CA VAL A 303 7.27 -11.19 3.65
C VAL A 303 7.08 -9.74 3.26
N ILE A 304 6.58 -9.52 2.04
CA ILE A 304 6.35 -8.18 1.49
C ILE A 304 4.87 -8.07 1.14
N ALA A 305 4.21 -7.04 1.67
CA ALA A 305 2.85 -6.68 1.29
C ALA A 305 2.85 -5.26 0.72
N ASN A 306 2.44 -5.12 -0.53
CA ASN A 306 2.41 -3.86 -1.25
C ASN A 306 0.99 -3.52 -1.71
N ILE A 307 0.52 -2.31 -1.38
CA ILE A 307 -0.71 -1.71 -1.87
C ILE A 307 -0.35 -0.33 -2.43
N GLY A 308 -0.37 -0.19 -3.75
CA GLY A 308 0.02 1.04 -4.45
C GLY A 308 1.35 0.93 -5.18
N ASP A 309 1.99 2.08 -5.41
CA ASP A 309 3.13 2.29 -6.30
C ASP A 309 4.44 2.62 -5.56
N SER A 310 4.50 2.36 -4.26
CA SER A 310 5.75 2.42 -3.48
C SER A 310 6.69 1.25 -3.80
N ARG A 311 8.00 1.46 -3.60
CA ARG A 311 9.04 0.52 -4.07
C ARG A 311 9.88 -0.18 -3.02
N ALA A 312 10.03 -1.50 -3.16
CA ALA A 312 11.07 -2.32 -2.54
C ALA A 312 12.05 -2.88 -3.59
N VAL A 313 13.33 -2.90 -3.21
CA VAL A 313 14.43 -3.53 -3.96
C VAL A 313 15.27 -4.31 -2.97
N LEU A 314 15.59 -5.56 -3.28
CA LEU A 314 16.52 -6.37 -2.49
C LEU A 314 17.87 -6.38 -3.21
N ALA A 315 18.96 -6.10 -2.52
CA ALA A 315 20.30 -6.35 -3.05
C ALA A 315 20.76 -7.74 -2.60
N THR A 316 21.12 -8.60 -3.55
CA THR A 316 21.73 -9.91 -3.27
C THR A 316 23.16 -9.93 -3.77
N THR A 317 23.95 -10.88 -3.30
CA THR A 317 25.33 -11.08 -3.78
C THR A 317 25.33 -12.09 -4.91
N SER A 318 25.95 -11.78 -6.04
CA SER A 318 26.21 -12.74 -7.12
C SER A 318 27.32 -13.72 -6.74
N ASP A 319 27.49 -14.79 -7.52
CA ASP A 319 28.58 -15.76 -7.32
C ASP A 319 29.97 -15.11 -7.37
N ASP A 320 30.11 -14.04 -8.15
CA ASP A 320 31.34 -13.23 -8.28
C ASP A 320 31.54 -12.21 -7.13
N GLY A 321 30.65 -12.18 -6.14
CA GLY A 321 30.74 -11.27 -4.98
C GLY A 321 30.20 -9.85 -5.22
N TYR A 322 29.59 -9.57 -6.37
CA TYR A 322 29.00 -8.26 -6.68
C TYR A 322 27.57 -8.16 -6.15
N LEU A 323 27.17 -6.97 -5.68
CA LEU A 323 25.77 -6.72 -5.34
C LEU A 323 24.93 -6.56 -6.61
N VAL A 324 23.86 -7.35 -6.71
CA VAL A 324 22.91 -7.33 -7.82
C VAL A 324 21.51 -6.99 -7.29
N PRO A 325 20.76 -6.10 -7.97
CA PRO A 325 19.41 -5.75 -7.55
C PRO A 325 18.40 -6.81 -7.98
N LEU A 326 17.61 -7.31 -7.02
CA LEU A 326 16.38 -8.03 -7.25
C LEU A 326 15.19 -7.06 -7.08
N GLN A 327 14.43 -6.88 -8.15
CA GLN A 327 13.22 -6.06 -8.11
C GLN A 327 12.13 -6.77 -7.32
N LEU A 328 11.62 -6.12 -6.27
CA LEU A 328 10.50 -6.64 -5.50
C LEU A 328 9.20 -5.91 -5.88
N THR A 329 9.26 -4.60 -6.12
CA THR A 329 8.17 -3.80 -6.72
C THR A 329 8.74 -2.71 -7.67
N VAL A 330 7.90 -1.95 -8.37
CA VAL A 330 8.28 -1.04 -9.49
C VAL A 330 8.41 0.43 -9.03
N TRP A 331 9.31 1.22 -9.63
CA TRP A 331 9.36 2.70 -9.51
C TRP A 331 10.08 3.36 -10.68
N ASP A 332 9.65 4.56 -11.08
CA ASP A 332 10.04 5.14 -12.37
C ASP A 332 11.15 6.21 -12.31
N VAL A 333 11.64 6.57 -11.11
CA VAL A 333 12.54 7.74 -10.97
C VAL A 333 14.03 7.35 -10.85
N LEU A 334 14.40 6.27 -10.16
CA LEU A 334 15.74 5.65 -10.17
C LEU A 334 15.61 4.20 -10.60
N SER A 335 16.57 3.69 -11.36
CA SER A 335 16.67 2.25 -11.60
C SER A 335 17.04 1.50 -10.31
N ASN A 336 16.74 0.21 -10.25
CA ASN A 336 17.11 -0.62 -9.08
C ASN A 336 18.63 -0.69 -8.91
N ARG A 337 19.37 -0.70 -10.02
CA ARG A 337 20.83 -0.68 -10.04
C ARG A 337 21.40 0.61 -9.44
N GLU A 338 20.93 1.76 -9.89
CA GLU A 338 21.35 3.06 -9.32
C GLU A 338 21.06 3.13 -7.81
N ALA A 339 19.90 2.60 -7.36
CA ALA A 339 19.56 2.59 -5.94
C ALA A 339 20.52 1.72 -5.11
N VAL A 340 20.83 0.51 -5.58
CA VAL A 340 21.79 -0.38 -4.91
C VAL A 340 23.19 0.21 -4.92
N GLU A 341 23.65 0.78 -6.04
CA GLU A 341 24.97 1.41 -6.15
C GLU A 341 25.14 2.59 -5.18
N VAL A 342 24.12 3.45 -5.05
CA VAL A 342 24.16 4.59 -4.10
C VAL A 342 24.26 4.10 -2.65
N VAL A 343 23.50 3.06 -2.29
CA VAL A 343 23.52 2.48 -0.94
C VAL A 343 24.85 1.78 -0.67
N SER A 344 25.33 0.94 -1.59
CA SER A 344 26.57 0.18 -1.43
C SER A 344 27.82 1.06 -1.43
N SER A 345 27.81 2.18 -2.16
CA SER A 345 28.92 3.13 -2.19
C SER A 345 28.89 4.14 -1.04
N THR A 346 27.93 4.04 -0.12
CA THR A 346 27.82 4.98 1.00
C THR A 346 28.77 4.56 2.13
N PRO A 347 29.73 5.42 2.55
CA PRO A 347 30.75 5.02 3.53
C PRO A 347 30.20 4.64 4.91
N LYS A 348 29.13 5.31 5.34
CA LYS A 348 28.48 5.08 6.64
C LYS A 348 27.05 4.62 6.42
N ARG A 349 26.71 3.42 6.90
CA ARG A 349 25.36 2.85 6.75
C ARG A 349 24.27 3.82 7.22
N GLU A 350 24.55 4.58 8.28
CA GLU A 350 23.70 5.64 8.86
C GLU A 350 23.19 6.66 7.83
N GLU A 351 24.02 7.02 6.86
CA GLU A 351 23.73 8.06 5.86
C GLU A 351 23.12 7.49 4.56
N SER A 352 22.91 6.17 4.47
CA SER A 352 22.51 5.50 3.23
C SER A 352 21.13 5.95 2.74
N ALA A 353 20.12 5.96 3.62
CA ALA A 353 18.78 6.40 3.24
C ALA A 353 18.78 7.88 2.81
N LYS A 354 19.51 8.72 3.54
CA LYS A 354 19.64 10.14 3.21
C LYS A 354 20.32 10.38 1.87
N ARG A 355 21.42 9.67 1.58
CA ARG A 355 22.11 9.76 0.28
C ARG A 355 21.24 9.25 -0.85
N LEU A 356 20.50 8.16 -0.65
CA LEU A 356 19.54 7.64 -1.62
C LEU A 356 18.45 8.67 -1.94
N VAL A 357 17.84 9.28 -0.91
CA VAL A 357 16.83 10.34 -1.08
C VAL A 357 17.42 11.57 -1.79
N GLN A 358 18.62 12.01 -1.41
CA GLN A 358 19.29 13.13 -2.09
C GLN A 358 19.54 12.84 -3.57
N HIS A 359 19.99 11.64 -3.89
CA HIS A 359 20.22 11.20 -5.27
C HIS A 359 18.90 11.14 -6.06
N ALA A 360 17.83 10.61 -5.46
CA ALA A 360 16.49 10.59 -6.03
C ALA A 360 15.94 12.00 -6.32
N VAL A 361 16.13 12.96 -5.40
CA VAL A 361 15.74 14.38 -5.62
C VAL A 361 16.48 14.96 -6.82
N CYS A 362 17.78 14.70 -6.95
CA CYS A 362 18.57 15.16 -8.09
C CYS A 362 18.12 14.51 -9.41
N ALA A 363 17.84 13.21 -9.41
CA ALA A 363 17.32 12.49 -10.57
C ALA A 363 15.94 13.01 -11.00
N TRP A 364 15.03 13.27 -10.06
CA TRP A 364 13.73 13.87 -10.33
C TRP A 364 13.87 15.20 -11.06
N LYS A 365 14.71 16.10 -10.54
CA LYS A 365 14.93 17.43 -11.14
C LYS A 365 15.47 17.34 -12.57
N ARG A 366 16.30 16.34 -12.88
CA ARG A 366 16.78 16.11 -14.26
C ARG A 366 15.72 15.51 -15.16
N LYS A 367 15.00 14.48 -14.69
CA LYS A 367 14.02 13.71 -15.50
C LYS A 367 12.70 14.46 -15.71
N LYS A 368 12.31 15.32 -14.77
CA LYS A 368 11.04 16.05 -14.75
C LYS A 368 11.28 17.56 -14.55
N PRO A 369 11.96 18.24 -15.49
CA PRO A 369 12.24 19.66 -15.38
C PRO A 369 10.95 20.47 -15.33
N GLY A 370 10.88 21.48 -14.45
CA GLY A 370 9.70 22.33 -14.27
C GLY A 370 8.59 21.73 -13.39
N MET A 371 8.65 20.44 -13.04
CA MET A 371 7.70 19.83 -12.09
C MET A 371 8.19 19.98 -10.65
N ALA A 372 7.28 20.29 -9.73
CA ALA A 372 7.57 20.26 -8.30
C ALA A 372 8.02 18.86 -7.87
N VAL A 373 9.11 18.79 -7.09
CA VAL A 373 9.63 17.54 -6.55
C VAL A 373 8.61 16.97 -5.57
N ASP A 374 8.36 15.67 -5.67
CA ASP A 374 7.50 14.93 -4.74
C ASP A 374 8.13 14.77 -3.36
N ASP A 375 7.34 14.29 -2.41
CA ASP A 375 7.87 13.72 -1.17
C ASP A 375 8.70 12.48 -1.50
N ILE A 376 9.84 12.30 -0.82
CA ILE A 376 10.71 11.15 -1.05
C ILE A 376 11.18 10.61 0.29
N SER A 377 10.84 9.36 0.55
CA SER A 377 11.20 8.61 1.74
C SER A 377 11.92 7.30 1.40
N ALA A 378 12.90 6.91 2.21
CA ALA A 378 13.64 5.67 2.05
C ALA A 378 13.92 5.01 3.41
N ILE A 379 13.88 3.68 3.39
CA ILE A 379 14.36 2.78 4.45
C ILE A 379 15.43 1.89 3.83
N CYS A 380 16.62 1.85 4.43
CA CYS A 380 17.68 0.92 4.06
C CYS A 380 17.86 -0.09 5.21
N LEU A 381 17.49 -1.35 4.96
CA LEU A 381 17.69 -2.47 5.87
C LEU A 381 18.97 -3.23 5.49
N PHE A 382 19.84 -3.47 6.46
CA PHE A 382 21.06 -4.26 6.28
C PHE A 382 20.95 -5.56 7.09
N PHE A 383 20.96 -6.71 6.41
CA PHE A 383 20.70 -8.01 7.03
C PHE A 383 21.95 -8.75 7.55
N ASN A 384 23.16 -8.20 7.32
CA ASN A 384 24.42 -8.81 7.74
C ASN A 384 25.37 -7.80 8.41
N ASN A 385 25.70 -8.03 9.68
CA ASN A 385 26.91 -7.49 10.32
C ASN A 385 28.05 -8.49 10.12
N SER A 386 28.76 -8.41 9.00
CA SER A 386 30.11 -8.96 8.95
C SER A 386 31.06 -8.01 9.68
N THR A 387 30.98 -7.98 11.00
CA THR A 387 32.10 -7.61 11.88
C THR A 387 32.74 -8.85 12.48
N SER A 388 32.89 -9.91 11.67
CA SER A 388 33.87 -10.97 11.91
C SER A 388 35.06 -10.78 10.97
N SER A 389 35.74 -9.65 11.08
CA SER A 389 37.18 -9.66 10.83
C SER A 389 37.81 -10.43 11.99
N GLN A 390 37.74 -11.76 11.95
CA GLN A 390 38.69 -12.58 12.69
C GLN A 390 40.07 -12.15 12.19
N SER A 391 40.81 -11.48 13.05
CA SER A 391 42.25 -11.34 12.91
C SER A 391 42.79 -12.75 12.70
N VAL A 392 43.28 -13.02 11.49
CA VAL A 392 44.12 -14.19 11.25
C VAL A 392 45.41 -13.91 12.02
N ASP A 393 45.44 -14.32 13.28
CA ASP A 393 46.67 -14.42 14.05
C ASP A 393 47.59 -15.31 13.24
N THR A 394 48.64 -14.68 12.71
CA THR A 394 49.69 -15.38 12.00
C THR A 394 50.40 -16.24 13.04
N ILE A 395 50.03 -17.51 13.12
CA ILE A 395 50.77 -18.51 13.88
C ILE A 395 52.17 -18.56 13.27
N LYS A 396 53.14 -17.93 13.94
CA LYS A 396 54.55 -18.22 13.72
C LYS A 396 54.79 -19.62 14.29
N LEU A 397 55.03 -20.58 13.40
CA LEU A 397 55.56 -21.88 13.79
C LEU A 397 57.02 -21.73 14.25
N PRO A 398 57.47 -22.59 15.19
CA PRO A 398 58.71 -22.44 15.96
C PRO A 398 59.99 -22.54 15.13
#